data_AF-E6R7P1-F1
#
_entry.id   AF-E6R7P1-F1
#
_cell.length_a   1.000
_cell.length_b   1.000
_cell.length_c   1.000
_cell.angle_alpha   90.00
_cell.angle_beta   90.00
_cell.angle_gamma   90.00
#
_symmetry.space_group_name_H-M   'P 1'
#
loop_
_entity.id
_entity.type
_entity.pdbx_description
1 polymer ?
#
loop_
_entity_poly.entity_id
_entity_poly.type
_entity_poly.pdbx_seq_one_letter_code
_entity_poly.pdbx_strand_id
1 'polypeptide(L)'
;MRHFYLLVALFTLFTTVMAFPLIYHQEAEAARAARALENSNALTNSERIARGLPVMQPKRYYDASQTRGQHMLLSALITALR
;
A
#
# COMPACT_ATOMS: atom_id res chain seq x y z
N MET A 1 8.08 20.06 -51.44
CA MET A 1 8.44 18.87 -50.62
C MET A 1 9.29 19.20 -49.40
N ARG A 2 10.43 19.90 -49.51
CA ARG A 2 11.32 20.21 -48.36
C ARG A 2 10.64 20.90 -47.15
N HIS A 3 9.70 21.81 -47.40
CA HIS A 3 9.01 22.57 -46.34
C HIS A 3 7.95 21.74 -45.60
N PHE A 4 7.41 20.70 -46.23
CA PHE A 4 6.47 19.78 -45.60
C PHE A 4 7.16 18.95 -44.50
N TYR A 5 8.36 18.43 -44.79
CA TYR A 5 9.16 17.71 -43.79
C TYR A 5 9.58 18.58 -42.61
N LEU A 6 9.85 19.88 -42.86
CA LEU A 6 10.15 20.84 -41.80
C LEU A 6 8.94 21.06 -40.87
N LEU A 7 7.73 21.18 -41.44
CA LEU A 7 6.51 21.31 -40.65
C LEU A 7 6.22 20.06 -39.82
N VAL A 8 6.40 18.87 -40.40
CA VAL A 8 6.22 17.60 -39.68
C VAL A 8 7.23 17.48 -38.53
N ALA A 9 8.51 17.81 -38.77
CA ALA A 9 9.53 17.78 -37.72
C ALA A 9 9.21 18.74 -36.57
N LEU A 10 8.82 19.98 -36.87
CA LEU A 10 8.44 20.97 -35.85
C LEU A 10 7.18 20.55 -35.09
N PHE A 11 6.19 20.00 -35.77
CA PHE A 11 4.98 19.50 -35.12
C PHE A 11 5.28 18.33 -34.18
N THR A 12 6.08 17.36 -34.62
CA THR A 12 6.48 16.23 -33.76
C THR A 12 7.26 16.71 -32.53
N LEU A 13 8.21 17.63 -32.70
CA LEU A 13 8.99 18.19 -31.59
C LEU A 13 8.11 19.00 -30.62
N PHE A 14 7.16 19.77 -31.14
CA PHE A 14 6.20 20.50 -30.31
C PHE A 14 5.32 19.53 -29.50
N THR A 15 4.77 18.50 -30.14
CA THR A 15 3.92 17.50 -29.47
C THR A 15 4.68 16.71 -28.41
N THR A 16 5.94 16.33 -28.66
CA THR A 16 6.75 15.63 -27.67
C THR A 16 7.08 16.54 -26.49
N VAL A 17 7.48 17.79 -26.72
CA VAL A 17 7.78 18.75 -25.64
C VAL A 17 6.55 19.07 -24.78
N MET A 18 5.34 19.12 -25.37
CA MET A 18 4.12 19.40 -24.62
C MET A 18 3.52 18.17 -23.91
N ALA A 19 3.73 16.97 -24.45
CA ALA A 19 3.24 15.73 -23.83
C ALA A 19 4.17 15.19 -22.73
N PHE A 20 5.48 15.47 -22.83
CA PHE A 20 6.48 14.98 -21.89
C PHE A 20 6.24 15.37 -20.42
N PRO A 21 5.84 16.62 -20.08
CA PRO A 21 5.53 17.01 -18.72
C PRO A 21 4.31 16.28 -18.14
N LEU A 22 3.29 16.04 -18.97
CA LEU A 22 2.07 15.36 -18.57
C LEU A 22 2.36 13.91 -18.14
N ILE A 23 3.18 13.20 -18.93
CA ILE A 23 3.57 11.81 -18.66
C ILE A 23 4.43 11.73 -17.39
N TYR A 24 5.41 12.62 -17.23
CA TYR A 24 6.27 12.65 -16.04
C TYR A 24 5.51 12.95 -14.75
N HIS A 25 4.54 13.86 -14.80
CA HIS A 25 3.70 14.15 -13.63
C HIS A 25 2.85 12.94 -13.24
N GLN A 26 2.31 12.23 -14.22
CA GLN A 26 1.47 11.06 -13.99
C GLN A 26 2.27 9.89 -13.39
N GLU A 27 3.49 9.65 -13.87
CA GLU A 27 4.39 8.65 -13.28
C GLU A 27 4.81 9.02 -11.85
N ALA A 28 5.09 10.30 -11.60
CA ALA A 28 5.44 10.77 -10.26
C ALA A 28 4.28 10.61 -9.27
N GLU A 29 3.04 10.88 -9.69
CA GLU A 29 1.84 10.67 -8.87
C GLU A 29 1.56 9.20 -8.62
N ALA A 30 1.64 8.36 -9.65
CA ALA A 30 1.50 6.92 -9.51
C ALA A 30 2.54 6.33 -8.55
N ALA A 31 3.79 6.78 -8.65
CA ALA A 31 4.86 6.37 -7.73
C ALA A 31 4.63 6.85 -6.29
N ARG A 32 4.04 8.04 -6.09
CA ARG A 32 3.66 8.51 -4.74
C ARG A 32 2.49 7.69 -4.18
N ALA A 33 1.49 7.39 -4.99
CA ALA A 33 0.36 6.56 -4.60
C ALA A 33 0.80 5.13 -4.24
N ALA A 34 1.70 4.54 -5.03
CA ALA A 34 2.29 3.23 -4.74
C ALA A 34 3.03 3.22 -3.39
N ARG A 35 3.86 4.23 -3.12
CA ARG A 35 4.57 4.36 -1.83
C ARG A 35 3.63 4.60 -0.65
N ALA A 36 2.56 5.37 -0.84
CA ALA A 36 1.54 5.59 0.19
C ALA A 36 0.80 4.29 0.53
N LEU A 37 0.47 3.49 -0.48
CA LEU A 37 -0.15 2.18 -0.30
C LEU A 37 0.79 1.19 0.40
N GLU A 38 2.06 1.13 -0.01
CA GLU A 38 3.08 0.29 0.63
C GLU A 38 3.25 0.65 2.11
N ASN A 39 3.39 1.94 2.43
CA ASN A 39 3.43 2.42 3.81
C ASN A 39 2.17 2.05 4.59
N SER A 40 0.99 2.09 3.95
CA SER A 40 -0.26 1.72 4.62
C SER A 40 -0.34 0.22 4.95
N ASN A 41 0.30 -0.63 4.14
CA ASN A 41 0.40 -2.07 4.36
C ASN A 41 1.44 -2.43 5.44
N ALA A 42 2.43 -1.55 5.66
CA ALA A 42 3.41 -1.71 6.75
C ALA A 42 2.84 -1.31 8.13
N LEU A 43 1.72 -0.58 8.19
CA LEU A 43 1.12 -0.15 9.45
C LEU A 43 0.55 -1.34 10.24
N THR A 44 0.84 -1.33 11.54
CA THR A 44 0.21 -2.23 12.50
C THR A 44 -1.28 -1.91 12.68
N ASN A 45 -2.07 -2.89 13.14
CA ASN A 45 -3.50 -2.65 13.42
C ASN A 45 -3.74 -1.55 14.47
N SER A 46 -2.84 -1.41 15.46
CA SER A 46 -2.88 -0.30 16.43
C SER A 46 -2.75 1.07 15.76
N GLU A 47 -1.81 1.22 14.83
CA GLU A 47 -1.61 2.48 14.12
C GLU A 47 -2.76 2.77 13.15
N ARG A 48 -3.33 1.74 12.53
CA ARG A 48 -4.50 1.87 11.65
C ARG A 48 -5.72 2.37 12.42
N ILE A 49 -5.98 1.84 13.61
CA ILE A 49 -7.07 2.31 14.49
C ILE A 49 -6.86 3.79 14.86
N ALA A 50 -5.64 4.17 15.26
CA ALA A 50 -5.32 5.56 15.61
C ALA A 50 -5.55 6.54 14.44
N ARG A 51 -5.44 6.06 13.20
CA ARG A 51 -5.62 6.85 11.97
C ARG A 51 -7.03 6.73 11.37
N GLY A 52 -7.95 5.98 11.98
CA GLY A 52 -9.28 5.74 11.43
C GLY A 52 -9.29 4.91 10.14
N LEU A 53 -8.20 4.17 9.86
CA LEU A 53 -8.10 3.27 8.72
C LEU A 53 -8.78 1.93 9.04
N PRO A 54 -9.33 1.22 8.05
CA PRO A 54 -9.86 -0.13 8.25
C PRO A 54 -8.80 -1.02 8.89
N VAL A 55 -9.13 -1.99 9.73
CA VAL A 55 -8.14 -2.93 10.29
C VAL A 55 -7.82 -4.07 9.33
N MET A 56 -6.60 -4.60 9.42
CA MET A 56 -6.20 -5.81 8.69
C MET A 56 -6.60 -7.06 9.47
N GLN A 57 -6.89 -8.15 8.76
CA GLN A 57 -7.21 -9.42 9.41
C GLN A 57 -6.01 -9.90 10.23
N PRO A 58 -6.15 -10.14 11.54
CA PRO A 58 -5.04 -10.58 12.36
C PRO A 58 -4.59 -11.97 11.92
N LYS A 59 -3.27 -12.15 11.75
CA LYS A 59 -2.68 -13.45 11.45
C LYS A 59 -2.72 -14.32 12.70
N ARG A 60 -3.37 -15.49 12.61
CA ARG A 60 -3.29 -16.50 13.67
C ARG A 60 -1.96 -17.22 13.57
N TYR A 61 -1.16 -17.15 14.63
CA TYR A 61 0.14 -17.83 14.71
C TYR A 61 0.06 -19.24 15.28
N TYR A 62 -1.09 -19.63 15.85
CA TYR A 62 -1.30 -20.93 16.45
C TYR A 62 -2.65 -21.51 16.03
N ASP A 63 -2.74 -22.83 16.06
CA ASP A 63 -3.99 -23.55 15.86
C ASP A 63 -4.82 -23.53 17.15
N ALA A 64 -5.97 -22.88 17.10
CA ALA A 64 -6.91 -22.75 18.21
C ALA A 64 -7.58 -24.08 18.59
N SER A 65 -7.49 -25.12 17.74
CA SER A 65 -8.06 -26.44 18.01
C SER A 65 -7.34 -27.15 19.17
N GLN A 66 -6.03 -26.93 19.32
CA GLN A 66 -5.21 -27.57 20.35
C GLN A 66 -5.08 -26.75 21.64
N THR A 67 -5.33 -25.44 21.58
CA THR A 67 -5.08 -24.53 22.71
C THR A 67 -6.15 -24.63 23.81
N ARG A 68 -7.36 -25.08 23.48
CA ARG A 68 -8.52 -25.02 24.40
C ARG A 68 -8.34 -25.87 25.66
N GLY A 69 -7.69 -27.03 25.57
CA GLY A 69 -7.47 -27.92 26.71
C GLY A 69 -6.39 -27.42 27.67
N GLN A 70 -5.25 -26.99 27.14
CA GLN A 70 -4.09 -26.57 27.93
C GLN A 70 -4.30 -25.20 28.61
N HIS A 71 -4.93 -24.25 27.91
CA HIS A 71 -5.17 -22.92 28.46
C HIS A 71 -6.21 -22.94 29.60
N MET A 72 -7.16 -23.87 29.59
CA MET A 72 -8.18 -23.97 30.62
C MET A 72 -7.58 -24.35 31.98
N LEU A 73 -6.68 -25.35 32.00
CA LEU A 73 -5.95 -25.77 33.21
C LEU A 73 -5.05 -24.65 33.75
N LEU A 74 -4.32 -23.96 32.88
CA LEU A 74 -3.47 -22.82 33.25
C LEU A 74 -4.29 -21.64 33.81
N SER A 75 -5.41 -21.30 33.16
CA SER A 75 -6.28 -20.21 33.61
C SER A 75 -6.96 -20.51 34.96
N ALA A 76 -7.34 -21.77 35.20
CA ALA A 76 -7.89 -22.21 36.48
C ALA A 76 -6.84 -22.16 37.60
N LEU A 77 -5.60 -22.60 37.32
CA LEU A 77 -4.49 -22.54 38.26
C LEU A 77 -4.14 -21.10 38.66
N ILE A 78 -4.04 -20.19 37.68
CA ILE A 78 -3.74 -18.77 37.93
C ILE A 78 -4.85 -18.11 38.76
N THR A 79 -6.11 -18.50 38.53
CA THR A 79 -7.25 -17.99 39.30
C THR A 79 -7.26 -18.53 40.73
N ALA A 80 -6.82 -19.77 40.95
CA ALA A 80 -6.74 -20.39 42.27
C ALA A 80 -5.57 -19.86 43.14
N LEU A 81 -4.58 -19.20 42.53
CA LEU A 81 -3.41 -18.63 43.21
C LEU A 81 -3.58 -17.14 43.58
N ARG A 82 -4.75 -16.55 43.30
CA ARG A 82 -5.07 -15.14 43.57
C ARG A 82 -6.10 -15.04 44.69
#